data_AF-A0A090Q1P5-F1
#
_entry.id   AF-A0A090Q1P5-F1
#
_cell.length_a   1.000
_cell.length_b   1.000
_cell.length_c   1.000
_cell.angle_alpha   90.00
_cell.angle_beta   90.00
_cell.angle_gamma   90.00
#
_symmetry.space_group_name_H-M   'P 1'
#
loop_
_entity.id
_entity.type
_entity.pdbx_description
1 polymer ?
#
loop_
_entity_poly.entity_id
_entity_poly.type
_entity_poly.pdbx_seq_one_letter_code
_entity_poly.pdbx_strand_id
1 'polypeptide(L)'
;MFLVEKLNFNWDEVHEIAEQLEHIQSQKLINQLDAHLGFPKHDPHGDPIPDSNGVMEHREQIPLSQLALNKNSRLTGIRDSSTEFLQYLDKHHIKLGSVLRVVDREVFDLSCSLLADDKELHISKQIADKLLVKTEG
;
A
#
# COMPACT_ATOMS: atom_id res chain seq x y z
N MET A 1 0.89 5.50 10.34
CA MET A 1 2.34 5.83 10.35
C MET A 1 2.86 6.12 11.74
N PHE A 2 2.19 6.92 12.57
CA PHE A 2 2.56 7.00 14.00
C PHE A 2 2.37 5.69 14.77
N LEU A 3 1.19 5.08 14.65
CA LEU A 3 0.87 3.82 15.34
C LEU A 3 1.84 2.70 14.95
N VAL A 4 2.12 2.55 13.65
CA VAL A 4 3.09 1.56 13.14
C VAL A 4 4.54 1.91 13.53
N GLU A 5 5.03 3.10 13.18
CA GLU A 5 6.47 3.41 13.29
C GLU A 5 6.94 3.76 14.70
N LYS A 6 6.06 4.28 15.56
CA LYS A 6 6.43 4.78 16.89
C LYS A 6 5.86 3.95 18.02
N LEU A 7 4.71 3.33 17.81
CA LEU A 7 4.03 2.53 18.83
C LEU A 7 4.06 1.02 18.52
N ASN A 8 4.73 0.61 17.44
CA ASN A 8 4.94 -0.78 17.03
C ASN A 8 3.64 -1.58 16.86
N PHE A 9 2.56 -0.92 16.46
CA PHE A 9 1.38 -1.64 15.99
C PHE A 9 1.67 -2.29 14.65
N ASN A 10 1.06 -3.44 14.41
CA ASN A 10 1.04 -3.98 13.06
C ASN A 10 0.11 -3.13 12.20
N TRP A 11 0.41 -3.03 10.90
CA TRP A 11 -0.39 -2.23 9.97
C TRP A 11 -1.85 -2.70 9.87
N ASP A 12 -2.12 -3.99 10.11
CA ASP A 12 -3.44 -4.60 10.14
C ASP A 12 -4.23 -4.32 11.44
N GLU A 13 -3.58 -3.76 12.47
CA GLU A 13 -4.19 -3.35 13.75
C GLU A 13 -4.50 -1.84 13.77
N VAL A 14 -4.02 -1.08 12.78
CA VAL A 14 -4.06 0.39 12.80
C VAL A 14 -5.44 0.95 12.48
N HIS A 15 -6.28 0.23 11.74
CA HIS A 15 -7.55 0.77 11.24
C HIS A 15 -8.50 1.21 12.38
N GLU A 16 -8.79 0.31 13.33
CA GLU A 16 -9.72 0.61 14.43
C GLU A 16 -9.23 1.73 15.34
N ILE A 17 -7.91 1.81 15.57
CA ILE A 17 -7.33 2.82 16.45
C ILE A 17 -7.24 4.17 15.73
N ALA A 18 -6.92 4.16 14.43
CA ALA A 18 -6.92 5.37 13.62
C ALA A 18 -8.31 6.01 13.57
N GLU A 19 -9.37 5.22 13.41
CA GLU A 19 -10.77 5.69 13.43
C GLU A 19 -11.13 6.34 14.78
N GLN A 20 -10.72 5.75 15.90
CA GLN A 20 -10.94 6.37 17.22
C GLN A 20 -10.21 7.72 17.36
N LEU A 21 -9.01 7.83 16.78
CA LEU A 21 -8.20 9.04 16.84
C LEU A 21 -8.66 10.13 15.85
N GLU A 22 -9.30 9.77 14.73
CA GLU A 22 -9.71 10.71 13.69
C GLU A 22 -10.77 11.71 14.18
N HIS A 23 -11.56 11.32 15.18
CA HIS A 23 -12.57 12.20 15.79
C HIS A 23 -11.95 13.31 16.66
N ILE A 24 -10.64 13.28 16.91
CA ILE A 24 -9.94 14.31 17.69
C ILE A 24 -9.59 15.51 16.79
N GLN A 25 -10.36 16.59 16.90
CA GLN A 25 -10.20 17.81 16.07
C GLN A 25 -9.11 18.79 16.56
N SER A 26 -8.19 18.34 17.43
CA SER A 26 -7.17 19.23 18.00
C SER A 26 -6.05 19.51 17.00
N GLN A 27 -6.11 20.67 16.32
CA GLN A 27 -5.09 21.08 15.36
C GLN A 27 -3.67 21.10 15.95
N LYS A 28 -3.54 21.47 17.23
CA LYS A 28 -2.24 21.48 17.92
C LYS A 28 -1.66 20.07 18.06
N LEU A 29 -2.50 19.06 18.36
CA LEU A 29 -2.06 17.67 18.45
C LEU A 29 -1.64 17.15 17.07
N ILE A 30 -2.47 17.38 16.06
CA ILE A 30 -2.21 16.95 14.67
C ILE A 30 -0.87 17.52 14.17
N ASN A 31 -0.65 18.83 14.31
CA ASN A 31 0.59 19.48 13.87
C ASN A 31 1.83 18.98 14.61
N GLN A 32 1.71 18.67 15.91
CA GLN A 32 2.83 18.12 16.68
C GLN A 32 3.13 16.68 16.28
N LEU A 33 2.11 15.86 15.99
CA LEU A 33 2.28 14.50 15.49
C LEU A 33 2.94 14.50 14.10
N ASP A 34 2.46 15.34 13.18
CA ASP A 34 3.00 15.46 11.83
C ASP A 34 4.49 15.88 11.85
N ALA A 35 4.82 16.91 12.66
CA ALA A 35 6.21 17.32 12.87
C ALA A 35 7.06 16.22 13.52
N HIS A 36 6.51 15.47 14.48
CA HIS A 36 7.21 14.37 15.16
C HIS A 36 7.51 13.19 14.21
N LEU A 37 6.67 12.99 13.20
CA LEU A 37 6.87 12.00 12.15
C LEU A 37 7.78 12.49 11.01
N GLY A 38 8.18 13.77 11.01
CA GLY A 38 9.03 14.34 9.98
C GLY A 38 8.30 14.73 8.70
N PHE A 39 7.02 15.14 8.81
CA PHE A 39 6.18 15.58 7.68
C PHE A 39 6.06 14.54 6.56
N PRO A 40 5.65 13.31 6.89
CA PRO A 40 5.60 12.24 5.93
C PRO A 40 4.52 12.47 4.87
N LYS A 41 4.78 11.97 3.67
CA LYS A 41 3.92 12.19 2.49
C LYS A 41 2.95 11.06 2.20
N HIS A 42 3.12 9.90 2.84
CA HIS A 42 2.36 8.68 2.57
C HIS A 42 2.05 7.98 3.88
N ASP A 43 0.89 7.35 3.96
CA ASP A 43 0.51 6.50 5.08
C ASP A 43 1.17 5.09 4.97
N PRO A 44 0.97 4.19 5.95
CA PRO A 44 1.53 2.83 5.91
C PRO A 44 1.03 1.94 4.76
N HIS A 45 -0.08 2.31 4.11
CA HIS A 45 -0.66 1.58 2.98
C HIS A 45 -0.28 2.20 1.63
N GLY A 46 0.39 3.36 1.64
CA GLY A 46 0.88 4.08 0.46
C GLY A 46 -0.04 5.19 -0.03
N ASP A 47 -1.13 5.46 0.69
CA ASP A 47 -2.05 6.55 0.38
C ASP A 47 -1.36 7.90 0.66
N PRO A 48 -1.48 8.89 -0.25
CA PRO A 48 -0.88 10.20 -0.04
C PRO A 48 -1.56 10.90 1.14
N ILE A 49 -0.75 11.56 1.97
CA ILE A 49 -1.23 12.41 3.05
C ILE A 49 -1.40 13.82 2.48
N PRO A 50 -2.58 14.45 2.64
CA PRO A 50 -2.82 15.80 2.16
C PRO A 50 -1.87 16.77 2.86
N ASP A 51 -1.43 17.79 2.13
CA ASP A 51 -0.69 18.89 2.75
C ASP A 51 -1.59 19.74 3.67
N SER A 52 -1.02 20.75 4.33
CA SER A 52 -1.77 21.64 5.23
C SER A 52 -2.91 22.42 4.54
N ASN A 53 -2.95 22.47 3.21
CA ASN A 53 -4.00 23.09 2.42
C ASN A 53 -5.02 22.07 1.89
N GLY A 54 -4.90 20.79 2.27
CA GLY A 54 -5.76 19.71 1.80
C GLY A 54 -5.41 19.20 0.40
N VAL A 55 -4.26 19.55 -0.15
CA VAL A 55 -3.86 19.16 -1.50
C VAL A 55 -3.22 17.77 -1.47
N MET A 56 -3.76 16.86 -2.28
CA MET A 56 -3.25 15.49 -2.45
C MET A 56 -2.23 15.44 -3.59
N GLU A 57 -1.07 14.82 -3.36
CA GLU A 57 -0.13 14.51 -4.44
C GLU A 57 -0.71 13.42 -5.35
N HIS A 58 -0.84 13.71 -6.65
CA HIS A 58 -1.23 12.70 -7.63
C HIS A 58 0.00 11.88 -8.07
N ARG A 59 -0.09 10.56 -7.98
CA ARG A 59 0.91 9.64 -8.51
C ARG A 59 0.35 8.88 -9.70
N GLU A 60 1.14 8.80 -10.76
CA GLU A 60 0.93 7.82 -11.83
C GLU A 60 1.22 6.42 -11.28
N GLN A 61 0.16 5.74 -10.85
CA GLN A 61 0.17 4.36 -10.42
C GLN A 61 -1.00 3.61 -11.07
N ILE A 62 -0.78 2.34 -11.38
CA ILE A 62 -1.77 1.47 -12.01
C ILE A 62 -1.99 0.23 -11.13
N PRO A 63 -3.16 -0.40 -11.19
CA PRO A 63 -3.34 -1.72 -10.59
C PRO A 63 -2.36 -2.72 -11.20
N LEU A 64 -1.84 -3.66 -10.40
CA LEU A 64 -0.96 -4.73 -10.88
C LEU A 64 -1.64 -5.58 -11.97
N SER A 65 -2.95 -5.73 -11.90
CA SER A 65 -3.76 -6.39 -12.94
C SER A 65 -3.69 -5.72 -14.32
N GLN A 66 -3.29 -4.44 -14.39
CA GLN A 66 -3.11 -3.69 -15.62
C GLN A 66 -1.64 -3.58 -16.05
N LEU A 67 -0.71 -4.04 -15.21
CA LEU A 67 0.72 -4.04 -15.56
C LEU A 67 0.95 -4.95 -16.77
N ALA A 68 1.77 -4.48 -17.71
CA ALA A 68 2.17 -5.30 -18.85
C ALA A 68 3.08 -6.45 -18.41
N LEU A 69 2.98 -7.60 -19.09
CA LEU A 69 3.82 -8.76 -18.80
C LEU A 69 5.30 -8.40 -18.87
N ASN A 70 6.08 -9.01 -17.99
CA ASN A 70 7.53 -8.89 -17.89
C ASN A 70 8.06 -7.47 -17.63
N LYS A 71 7.21 -6.54 -17.21
CA LYS A 71 7.65 -5.22 -16.72
C LYS A 71 7.95 -5.27 -15.23
N ASN A 72 9.10 -4.71 -14.85
CA ASN A 72 9.42 -4.45 -13.45
C ASN A 72 8.59 -3.27 -12.95
N SER A 73 8.08 -3.41 -11.74
CA SER A 73 7.30 -2.40 -11.07
C SER A 73 7.56 -2.43 -9.58
N ARG A 74 7.23 -1.35 -8.90
CA ARG A 74 7.33 -1.26 -7.45
C ARG A 74 5.95 -1.11 -6.85
N LEU A 75 5.66 -1.86 -5.80
CA LEU A 75 4.43 -1.68 -5.04
C LEU A 75 4.46 -0.32 -4.33
N THR A 76 3.53 0.55 -4.68
CA THR A 76 3.45 1.93 -4.14
C THR A 76 2.21 2.18 -3.30
N GLY A 77 1.18 1.33 -3.41
CA GLY A 77 -0.04 1.49 -2.62
C GLY A 77 -0.90 0.22 -2.57
N ILE A 78 -1.84 0.20 -1.64
CA ILE A 78 -2.75 -0.91 -1.40
C ILE A 78 -4.16 -0.37 -1.20
N ARG A 79 -5.13 -0.87 -1.97
CA ARG A 79 -6.52 -0.37 -1.96
C ARG A 79 -7.44 -1.04 -0.94
N ASP A 80 -6.93 -1.99 -0.18
CA ASP A 80 -7.70 -2.77 0.78
C ASP A 80 -6.89 -2.87 2.08
N SER A 81 -7.43 -2.28 3.14
CA SER A 81 -6.83 -2.26 4.47
C SER A 81 -7.46 -3.30 5.41
N SER A 82 -8.19 -4.29 4.89
CA SER A 82 -8.72 -5.38 5.70
C SER A 82 -7.59 -6.21 6.28
N THR A 83 -7.73 -6.59 7.55
CA THR A 83 -6.77 -7.38 8.30
C THR A 83 -6.38 -8.67 7.56
N GLU A 84 -7.35 -9.39 7.00
CA GLU A 84 -7.12 -10.64 6.28
C GLU A 84 -6.27 -10.44 5.02
N PHE A 85 -6.47 -9.33 4.31
CA PHE A 85 -5.71 -9.04 3.10
C PHE A 85 -4.28 -8.61 3.42
N LEU A 86 -4.10 -7.77 4.43
CA LEU A 86 -2.78 -7.33 4.88
C LEU A 86 -1.95 -8.51 5.41
N GLN A 87 -2.57 -9.40 6.19
CA GLN A 87 -1.93 -10.65 6.65
C GLN A 87 -1.57 -11.59 5.50
N TYR A 88 -2.40 -11.64 4.44
CA TYR A 88 -2.06 -12.38 3.23
C TYR A 88 -0.78 -11.84 2.57
N LEU A 89 -0.65 -10.51 2.44
CA LEU A 89 0.55 -9.89 1.87
C LEU A 89 1.80 -10.16 2.71
N ASP A 90 1.70 -10.03 4.04
CA ASP A 90 2.81 -10.32 4.95
C ASP A 90 3.28 -11.77 4.85
N LYS A 91 2.35 -12.73 4.80
CA LYS A 91 2.64 -14.16 4.62
C LYS A 91 3.43 -14.41 3.33
N HIS A 92 3.18 -13.62 2.29
CA HIS A 92 3.86 -13.71 1.00
C HIS A 92 5.06 -12.75 0.88
N HIS A 93 5.43 -12.06 1.96
CA HIS A 93 6.50 -11.05 2.01
C HIS A 93 6.33 -9.91 1.00
N ILE A 94 5.09 -9.59 0.64
CA ILE A 94 4.77 -8.47 -0.23
C ILE A 94 4.53 -7.25 0.66
N LYS A 95 5.37 -6.23 0.51
CA LYS A 95 5.28 -4.98 1.27
C LYS A 95 5.43 -3.78 0.35
N LEU A 96 5.08 -2.60 0.83
CA LEU A 96 5.37 -1.36 0.10
C LEU A 96 6.86 -1.30 -0.26
N GLY A 97 7.13 -0.95 -1.50
CA GLY A 97 8.48 -0.96 -2.07
C GLY A 97 8.94 -2.30 -2.63
N SER A 98 8.23 -3.42 -2.45
CA SER A 98 8.56 -4.70 -3.10
C SER A 98 8.59 -4.55 -4.62
N VAL A 99 9.56 -5.23 -5.26
CA VAL A 99 9.66 -5.26 -6.72
C VAL A 99 8.80 -6.41 -7.23
N LEU A 100 7.83 -6.05 -8.06
CA LEU A 100 6.83 -6.96 -8.60
C LEU A 100 6.93 -7.00 -10.13
N ARG A 101 6.93 -8.21 -10.69
CA ARG A 101 6.83 -8.44 -12.14
C ARG A 101 5.79 -9.50 -12.45
N VAL A 102 4.82 -9.19 -13.29
CA VAL A 102 3.86 -10.19 -13.78
C VAL A 102 4.54 -11.02 -14.87
N VAL A 103 4.71 -12.32 -14.64
CA VAL A 103 5.37 -13.23 -15.60
C VAL A 103 4.37 -13.87 -16.55
N ASP A 104 3.16 -14.13 -16.07
CA ASP A 104 2.07 -14.71 -16.87
C ASP A 104 0.70 -14.23 -16.38
N ARG A 105 -0.30 -14.30 -17.26
CA ARG A 105 -1.69 -13.97 -16.97
C ARG A 105 -2.64 -14.91 -17.69
N GLU A 106 -3.46 -15.60 -16.91
CA GLU A 106 -4.49 -16.50 -17.43
C GLU A 106 -5.58 -15.73 -18.17
N VAL A 107 -5.95 -16.21 -19.36
CA VAL A 107 -6.96 -15.53 -20.19
C VAL A 107 -8.38 -15.74 -19.64
N PHE A 108 -8.62 -16.87 -18.96
CA PHE A 108 -9.94 -17.26 -18.50
C PHE A 108 -10.44 -16.41 -17.33
N ASP A 109 -9.65 -16.28 -16.26
CA ASP A 109 -10.04 -15.59 -15.02
C ASP A 109 -9.15 -14.39 -14.69
N LEU A 110 -8.15 -14.10 -15.52
CA LEU A 110 -7.19 -13.00 -15.35
C LEU A 110 -6.34 -13.12 -14.07
N SER A 111 -6.24 -14.32 -13.50
CA SER A 111 -5.23 -14.62 -12.48
C SER A 111 -3.82 -14.43 -13.05
N CYS A 112 -2.89 -14.06 -12.18
CA CYS A 112 -1.55 -13.65 -12.56
C CYS A 112 -0.52 -14.49 -11.82
N SER A 113 0.51 -14.94 -12.53
CA SER A 113 1.75 -15.40 -11.90
C SER A 113 2.68 -14.20 -11.76
N LEU A 114 3.08 -13.93 -10.53
CA LEU A 114 3.86 -12.77 -10.12
C LEU A 114 5.23 -13.25 -9.62
N LEU A 115 6.29 -12.58 -10.04
CA LEU A 115 7.59 -12.68 -9.38
C LEU A 115 7.72 -11.52 -8.38
N ALA A 116 7.80 -11.85 -7.09
CA ALA A 116 8.02 -10.92 -5.99
C ALA A 116 9.33 -11.28 -5.29
N ASP A 117 10.34 -10.40 -5.39
CA ASP A 117 11.67 -10.60 -4.79
C ASP A 117 12.23 -12.04 -5.03
N ASP A 118 12.19 -12.47 -6.30
CA ASP A 118 12.62 -13.79 -6.82
C ASP A 118 11.78 -15.01 -6.41
N LYS A 119 10.64 -14.82 -5.74
CA LYS A 119 9.65 -15.87 -5.50
C LYS A 119 8.48 -15.76 -6.45
N GLU A 120 8.09 -16.89 -7.03
CA GLU A 120 6.89 -16.97 -7.85
C GLU A 120 5.65 -17.16 -6.95
N LEU A 121 4.64 -16.34 -7.19
CA LEU A 121 3.36 -16.37 -6.50
C LEU A 121 2.23 -16.28 -7.51
N HIS A 122 1.28 -17.21 -7.41
CA HIS A 122 0.04 -17.12 -8.18
C HIS A 122 -1.02 -16.36 -7.37
N ILE A 123 -1.59 -15.32 -7.96
CA ILE A 123 -2.61 -14.47 -7.34
C ILE A 123 -3.83 -14.32 -8.24
N SER A 124 -5.00 -14.20 -7.63
CA SER A 124 -6.23 -13.90 -8.37
C SER A 124 -6.21 -12.47 -8.91
N LYS A 125 -7.03 -12.22 -9.93
CA LYS A 125 -7.29 -10.85 -10.42
C LYS A 125 -7.70 -9.89 -9.30
N GLN A 126 -8.50 -10.37 -8.34
CA GLN A 126 -8.99 -9.55 -7.22
C GLN A 126 -7.85 -9.04 -6.33
N ILE A 127 -6.85 -9.89 -6.06
CA ILE A 127 -5.65 -9.49 -5.33
C ILE A 127 -4.85 -8.50 -6.17
N ALA A 128 -4.64 -8.80 -7.45
CA ALA A 128 -3.88 -7.93 -8.37
C ALA A 128 -4.53 -6.54 -8.57
N ASP A 129 -5.86 -6.43 -8.53
CA ASP A 129 -6.59 -5.15 -8.62
C ASP A 129 -6.39 -4.25 -7.39
N LYS A 130 -6.07 -4.85 -6.24
CA LYS A 130 -5.88 -4.16 -4.96
C LYS A 130 -4.44 -3.67 -4.76
N LEU A 131 -3.48 -4.18 -5.54
CA LEU A 131 -2.08 -3.79 -5.49
C LEU A 131 -1.83 -2.66 -6.50
N LEU A 132 -1.40 -1.50 -6.02
CA LEU A 132 -1.05 -0.35 -6.87
C LEU A 132 0.45 -0.31 -7.09
N VAL A 133 0.86 -0.31 -8.35
CA VAL A 133 2.26 -0.33 -8.75
C VAL A 133 2.62 0.86 -9.62
N LYS A 134 3.90 1.24 -9.53
CA LYS A 134 4.54 2.17 -10.46
C LYS A 134 5.59 1.42 -11.27
N THR A 135 5.52 1.53 -12.59
CA THR A 135 6.52 0.95 -13.50
C THR A 135 7.88 1.60 -13.26
N GLU A 136 8.93 0.79 -13.21
CA GLU A 136 10.30 1.31 -13.20
C GLU A 136 10.74 1.56 -14.64
N GLY A 137 11.27 2.77 -14.90
CA GLY A 137 11.75 3.20 -16.20
C GLY A 137 13.08 2.55 -16.60
#